data_AF-K9FMM6-F1
#
_entry.id   AF-K9FMM6-F1
#
_cell.length_a   1.000
_cell.length_b   1.000
_cell.length_c   1.000
_cell.angle_alpha   90.00
_cell.angle_beta   90.00
_cell.angle_gamma   90.00
#
_symmetry.space_group_name_H-M   'P 1'
#
loop_
_entity.id
_entity.type
_entity.pdbx_description
1 polymer ?
#
loop_
_entity_poly.entity_id
_entity_poly.type
_entity_poly.pdbx_seq_one_letter_code
_entity_poly.pdbx_strand_id
1 'polypeptide(L)' 'MWITRGISLVNFGVASSALAFQVFVLYPWHNQLDDEFKSLKKEHQRVLKQLDLRKITA' A
#
# COMPACT_ATOMS: atom_id res chain seq x y z
N MET A 1 28.20 14.12 -28.84
CA MET A 1 26.92 14.72 -28.40
C MET A 1 25.69 13.79 -28.57
N TRP A 2 25.75 12.72 -29.36
CA TRP A 2 24.65 11.77 -29.51
C TRP A 2 24.52 10.78 -28.33
N ILE A 3 25.64 10.32 -27.79
CA ILE A 3 25.68 9.36 -26.67
C ILE A 3 25.10 9.98 -25.39
N THR A 4 25.46 11.22 -25.06
CA THR A 4 24.93 11.92 -23.88
C THR A 4 23.43 12.18 -23.99
N ARG A 5 22.91 12.45 -25.20
CA ARG A 5 21.46 12.56 -25.43
C ARG A 5 20.72 11.22 -25.30
N GLY A 6 21.34 10.13 -25.75
CA GLY A 6 20.80 8.78 -25.54
C GLY A 6 20.68 8.41 -24.07
N ILE A 7 21.69 8.73 -23.26
CA ILE A 7 21.66 8.49 -21.81
C ILE A 7 20.54 9.29 -21.13
N SER A 8 20.35 10.56 -21.48
CA SER A 8 19.24 11.36 -20.93
C SER A 8 17.86 10.83 -21.33
N LEU A 9 17.69 10.34 -22.56
CA LEU A 9 16.42 9.73 -23.02
C LEU A 9 16.11 8.43 -22.29
N VAL A 10 17.10 7.56 -22.10
CA VAL A 10 16.93 6.33 -21.32
C VAL A 10 16.62 6.67 -19.86
N ASN A 11 17.31 7.64 -19.27
CA ASN A 11 17.06 8.05 -17.89
C ASN A 11 15.65 8.64 -17.72
N PHE A 12 15.18 9.44 -18.69
CA PHE A 12 13.80 9.91 -18.71
C PHE A 12 12.80 8.75 -18.84
N GLY A 13 13.05 7.78 -19.73
CA GLY A 13 12.21 6.61 -19.89
C GLY A 13 12.11 5.75 -18.62
N VAL A 14 13.23 5.55 -17.92
CA VAL A 14 13.26 4.84 -16.64
C VAL A 14 12.51 5.60 -15.56
N ALA A 15 12.73 6.92 -15.45
CA ALA A 15 12.03 7.76 -14.49
C ALA A 15 10.52 7.81 -14.75
N SER A 16 10.10 7.95 -16.02
CA SER A 16 8.69 7.90 -16.40
C SER A 16 8.06 6.53 -16.12
N SER A 17 8.80 5.44 -16.35
CA SER A 17 8.33 4.08 -16.05
C SER A 17 8.18 3.86 -14.55
N ALA A 18 9.12 4.35 -13.73
CA ALA A 18 9.04 4.31 -12.28
C ALA A 18 7.85 5.14 -11.76
N LEU A 19 7.64 6.34 -12.31
CA LEU A 19 6.49 7.18 -11.96
C LEU A 19 5.16 6.51 -12.33
N ALA A 20 5.07 5.88 -13.51
CA ALA A 20 3.89 5.14 -13.92
C ALA A 20 3.62 3.96 -12.99
N PHE A 21 4.64 3.18 -12.64
CA PHE A 21 4.52 2.11 -11.66
C PHE A 21 4.06 2.64 -10.29
N GLN A 22 4.60 3.78 -9.87
CA GLN A 22 4.24 4.41 -8.61
C GLN A 22 2.77 4.84 -8.56
N VAL A 23 2.24 5.37 -9.66
CA VAL A 23 0.85 5.83 -9.73
C VAL A 23 -0.14 4.69 -9.95
N PHE A 24 0.18 3.72 -10.81
CA PHE A 24 -0.76 2.66 -11.18
C PHE A 24 -0.72 1.41 -10.30
N VAL A 25 0.39 1.15 -9.61
CA VAL A 25 0.54 -0.04 -8.78
C VAL A 25 0.57 0.36 -7.31
N LEU A 26 1.53 1.20 -6.93
CA LEU A 26 1.75 1.53 -5.52
C LEU A 26 0.58 2.31 -4.91
N TYR A 27 0.05 3.31 -5.62
CA TYR A 27 -1.07 4.11 -5.09
C TYR A 27 -2.36 3.28 -4.87
N PRO A 28 -2.86 2.50 -5.86
CA PRO A 28 -4.04 1.65 -5.62
C PRO A 28 -3.76 0.51 -4.63
N TRP A 29 -2.55 -0.06 -4.62
CA TRP A 29 -2.19 -1.09 -3.65
C TRP A 29 -2.25 -0.58 -2.21
N HIS A 30 -1.81 0.66 -1.96
CA HIS A 30 -1.90 1.27 -0.63
C HIS A 30 -3.34 1.40 -0.12
N ASN A 31 -4.29 1.75 -0.99
CA ASN A 31 -5.69 1.86 -0.60
C ASN A 31 -6.30 0.49 -0.27
N GLN A 32 -5.99 -0.54 -1.06
CA GLN A 32 -6.44 -1.91 -0.79
C GLN A 32 -5.88 -2.44 0.53
N LEU A 33 -4.59 -2.20 0.77
CA LEU A 33 -3.94 -2.62 2.01
C LEU A 33 -4.51 -1.91 3.24
N ASP A 34 -4.82 -0.61 3.14
CA ASP A 34 -5.41 0.16 4.24
C ASP A 34 -6.84 -0.30 4.58
N ASP A 35 -7.65 -0.63 3.56
CA ASP A 35 -9.00 -1.17 3.75
C ASP A 35 -8.97 -2.57 4.39
N GLU A 36 -8.10 -3.45 3.91
CA GLU A 36 -7.88 -4.78 4.51
C GLU A 36 -7.39 -4.64 5.96
N PHE A 37 -6.45 -3.74 6.22
CA PHE A 37 -5.93 -3.50 7.56
C PHE A 37 -7.01 -2.97 8.53
N LYS A 38 -7.86 -2.05 8.06
CA LYS A 38 -9.01 -1.55 8.83
C LYS A 38 -10.01 -2.66 9.15
N SER A 39 -10.30 -3.52 8.17
CA SER A 39 -11.19 -4.66 8.37
C SER A 39 -10.67 -5.61 9.45
N LEU A 40 -9.37 -5.91 9.41
CA LEU A 40 -8.70 -6.81 10.35
C LEU A 40 -8.66 -6.22 11.76
N LYS A 41 -8.36 -4.91 11.88
CA LYS A 41 -8.36 -4.20 13.17
C LYS A 41 -9.76 -4.20 13.82
N LYS A 42 -10.81 -4.02 13.02
CA LYS A 42 -12.20 -4.04 13.50
C LYS A 42 -12.58 -5.42 14.05
N GLU A 43 -12.15 -6.47 13.38
CA GLU A 43 -12.38 -7.84 13.82
C GLU A 43 -11.59 -8.16 15.09
N HIS A 44 -10.32 -7.75 15.16
CA HIS A 44 -9.50 -7.91 16.36
C HIS A 44 -10.11 -7.20 17.59
N GLN A 45 -10.60 -5.97 17.42
CA GLN A 45 -11.30 -5.24 18.49
C GLN A 45 -12.60 -5.93 18.93
N ARG A 46 -13.35 -6.53 17.99
CA ARG A 46 -14.57 -7.29 18.30
C ARG A 46 -14.24 -8.53 19.16
N VAL A 47 -13.19 -9.27 18.78
CA VAL A 47 -12.74 -10.45 19.53
C VAL A 47 -12.31 -10.06 20.95
N LEU A 48 -11.51 -8.99 21.11
CA LEU A 48 -11.11 -8.48 22.42
C LEU A 48 -12.30 -8.12 23.30
N LYS A 49 -13.31 -7.42 22.75
CA LYS A 49 -14.55 -7.10 23.49
C LYS A 49 -15.32 -8.35 23.92
N GLN A 50 -15.40 -9.38 23.07
CA GLN A 50 -16.07 -10.62 23.43
C GLN A 50 -15.34 -11.37 24.55
N LEU A 51 -14.00 -11.35 24.55
CA LEU A 51 -13.18 -11.94 25.61
C LEU A 51 -13.33 -11.17 26.93
N ASP A 52 -13.37 -9.85 26.89
CA ASP A 52 -13.55 -9.00 28.07
C ASP A 52 -14.94 -9.19 28.71
N LEU A 53 -15.99 -9.24 27.90
CA LEU A 53 -17.36 -9.54 28.38
C LEU A 53 -17.47 -10.96 28.97
N ARG A 54 -16.77 -11.94 28.39
CA ARG A 54 -16.69 -13.30 28.94
C ARG A 54 -16.00 -13.33 30.30
N LYS A 55 -14.99 -12.50 30.54
CA LYS A 55 -14.32 -12.39 31.85
C LYS A 55 -15.20 -11.77 32.93
N ILE A 56 -16.12 -10.88 32.59
CA ILE A 56 -17.00 -10.20 33.55
C ILE A 56 -18.19 -11.09 33.96
N THR A 57 -18.58 -12.04 33.11
CA THR A 57 -19.75 -12.90 33.31
C THR A 57 -19.41 -14.26 33.96
N ALA A 58 -18.12 -14.59 34.09
CA ALA A 58 -17.62 -15.80 34.75
C ALA A 58 -17.12 -15.46 36.17
#